data_AF-A0A956MC71-F1
#
_entry.id   AF-A0A956MC71-F1
#
_cell.length_a   1.000
_cell.length_b   1.000
_cell.length_c   1.000
_cell.angle_alpha   90.00
_cell.angle_beta   90.00
_cell.angle_gamma   90.00
#
_symmetry.space_group_name_H-M   'P 1'
#
loop_
_entity.id
_entity.type
_entity.pdbx_description
1 polymer ?
#
loop_
_entity_poly.entity_id
_entity_poly.type
_entity_poly.pdbx_seq_one_letter_code
_entity_poly.pdbx_strand_id
1 'polypeptide(L)'
;MNLFRNTMVLLIAITFFFACEKDKNPVSNNDSEYPTVQTSNIKDGAVYYNFSQDDIVPVYDLKFGTYNRSPEFYTNPEMLGTDKVKIYNVENAALADVDSVDEAAFAVDVDSSIAGDSWYNYDFQTHTLSAKSNVYVVKSATGSIVKFQVANYNSTEAKYTVAYATWDAASKSFSGELTVDVPAGSDTEETFFSFADGVVAPAKWDIKLCIIETFVPEAGFSMSFPAILLNSEEGVLGAVVTDQEFAAVDKEAITGLQADTPKAMTIGADWFDYDSNTHRVISKELTYVIQTTSEERVKFHITNYYNEDGVSGFFSFEYEK
;
A
#
# COMPACT_ATOMS: atom_id res chain seq x y z
N MET A 1 -53.22 -13.33 -72.54
CA MET A 1 -54.48 -13.43 -71.78
C MET A 1 -54.14 -14.03 -70.43
N ASN A 2 -54.34 -13.25 -69.35
CA ASN A 2 -54.27 -13.57 -67.91
C ASN A 2 -52.88 -13.99 -67.35
N LEU A 3 -52.15 -13.12 -66.65
CA LEU A 3 -52.25 -12.75 -65.22
C LEU A 3 -52.16 -13.95 -64.26
N PHE A 4 -51.09 -14.05 -63.47
CA PHE A 4 -51.16 -13.85 -62.00
C PHE A 4 -49.75 -13.68 -61.37
N ARG A 5 -49.65 -12.65 -60.51
CA ARG A 5 -48.55 -12.30 -59.60
C ARG A 5 -48.27 -13.44 -58.62
N ASN A 6 -47.02 -13.58 -58.17
CA ASN A 6 -46.77 -13.75 -56.74
C ASN A 6 -45.40 -13.21 -56.31
N THR A 7 -45.49 -12.50 -55.19
CA THR A 7 -44.52 -11.72 -54.44
C THR A 7 -43.39 -12.58 -53.89
N MET A 8 -42.13 -12.22 -54.16
CA MET A 8 -40.96 -12.82 -53.49
C MET A 8 -40.65 -11.99 -52.24
N VAL A 9 -40.92 -12.57 -51.08
CA VAL A 9 -40.60 -12.01 -49.76
C VAL A 9 -39.11 -12.22 -49.48
N LEU A 10 -38.42 -11.12 -49.21
CA LEU A 10 -37.02 -11.06 -48.78
C LEU A 10 -36.92 -11.54 -47.32
N LEU A 11 -36.28 -12.70 -47.10
CA LEU A 11 -35.98 -13.21 -45.77
C LEU A 11 -34.70 -12.51 -45.26
N ILE A 12 -34.85 -11.49 -44.40
CA ILE A 12 -33.74 -10.86 -43.69
C ILE A 12 -33.37 -11.80 -42.53
N ALA A 13 -32.22 -12.47 -42.65
CA ALA A 13 -31.61 -13.21 -41.56
C ALA A 13 -31.06 -12.20 -40.53
N ILE A 14 -31.79 -12.01 -39.44
CA ILE A 14 -31.34 -11.27 -38.26
C ILE A 14 -30.34 -12.17 -37.55
N THR A 15 -29.04 -11.89 -37.75
CA THR A 15 -27.97 -12.46 -36.92
C THR A 15 -28.07 -11.83 -35.54
N PHE A 16 -28.53 -12.61 -34.56
CA PHE A 16 -28.40 -12.28 -33.14
C PHE A 16 -26.92 -12.26 -32.78
N PHE A 17 -26.41 -11.07 -32.43
CA PHE A 17 -25.19 -10.96 -31.65
C PHE A 17 -25.45 -11.60 -30.29
N PHE A 18 -24.86 -12.77 -30.04
CA PHE A 18 -24.61 -13.21 -28.68
C PHE A 18 -23.53 -12.28 -28.11
N ALA A 19 -23.98 -11.19 -27.49
CA ALA A 19 -23.15 -10.54 -26.48
C ALA A 19 -22.97 -11.58 -25.37
N CYS A 20 -21.72 -11.95 -25.07
CA CYS A 20 -21.39 -12.62 -23.82
C CYS A 20 -22.03 -11.82 -22.68
N GLU A 21 -22.94 -12.48 -21.98
CA GLU A 21 -23.45 -12.01 -20.71
C GLU A 21 -22.23 -11.85 -19.80
N LYS A 22 -21.91 -10.60 -19.42
CA LYS A 22 -20.88 -10.31 -18.42
C LYS A 22 -21.38 -11.02 -17.17
N ASP A 23 -20.71 -12.09 -16.75
CA ASP A 23 -21.03 -12.83 -15.53
C ASP A 23 -21.16 -11.83 -14.39
N LYS A 24 -22.40 -11.54 -14.00
CA LYS A 24 -22.72 -10.78 -12.79
C LYS A 24 -22.56 -11.75 -11.62
N ASN A 25 -21.31 -11.97 -11.23
CA ASN A 25 -20.99 -12.55 -9.92
C ASN A 25 -21.19 -11.48 -8.83
N PRO A 26 -21.47 -11.89 -7.58
CA PRO A 26 -22.29 -11.12 -6.68
C PRO A 26 -21.51 -9.90 -6.21
N VAL A 27 -21.94 -8.74 -6.68
CA VAL A 27 -21.82 -7.54 -5.86
C VAL A 27 -22.78 -7.80 -4.70
N SER A 28 -22.28 -8.28 -3.56
CA SER A 28 -23.04 -8.16 -2.32
C SER A 28 -23.04 -6.68 -1.97
N ASN A 29 -23.91 -5.94 -2.64
CA ASN A 29 -24.32 -4.62 -2.17
C ASN A 29 -25.26 -4.89 -1.00
N ASN A 30 -24.67 -5.24 0.14
CA ASN A 30 -25.40 -5.38 1.38
C ASN A 30 -25.37 -4.00 2.03
N ASP A 31 -26.55 -3.50 2.40
CA ASP A 31 -26.70 -2.60 3.54
C ASP A 31 -26.06 -3.32 4.75
N SER A 32 -24.73 -3.28 4.86
CA SER A 32 -24.02 -3.88 5.99
C SER A 32 -24.28 -2.97 7.19
N GLU A 33 -24.66 -3.58 8.31
CA GLU A 33 -24.74 -2.91 9.61
C GLU A 33 -23.36 -2.39 10.05
N TYR A 34 -22.29 -2.90 9.42
CA TYR A 34 -20.91 -2.68 9.79
C TYR A 34 -20.19 -1.74 8.80
N PRO A 35 -19.21 -0.95 9.27
CA PRO A 35 -18.27 -0.25 8.40
C PRO A 35 -17.68 -1.20 7.35
N THR A 36 -17.69 -0.77 6.10
CA THR A 36 -17.07 -1.49 4.98
C THR A 36 -15.95 -0.67 4.38
N VAL A 37 -14.84 -1.32 4.08
CA VAL A 37 -13.66 -0.70 3.48
C VAL A 37 -13.37 -1.39 2.16
N GLN A 38 -13.09 -0.60 1.13
CA GLN A 38 -12.56 -1.09 -0.13
C GLN A 38 -11.15 -0.53 -0.34
N THR A 39 -10.19 -1.41 -0.61
CA THR A 39 -8.80 -1.01 -0.80
C THR A 39 -8.54 -0.56 -2.25
N SER A 40 -7.41 0.11 -2.45
CA SER A 40 -6.76 0.15 -3.77
C SER A 40 -6.27 -1.25 -4.18
N ASN A 41 -5.76 -1.38 -5.41
CA ASN A 41 -5.27 -2.64 -5.93
C ASN A 41 -3.96 -3.06 -5.25
N ILE A 42 -4.01 -4.10 -4.42
CA ILE A 42 -2.86 -4.59 -3.66
C ILE A 42 -1.74 -5.22 -4.52
N LYS A 43 -1.98 -5.37 -5.82
CA LYS A 43 -0.97 -5.81 -6.79
C LYS A 43 -0.04 -4.67 -7.21
N ASP A 44 -0.47 -3.43 -7.02
CA ASP A 44 0.33 -2.24 -7.31
C ASP A 44 1.19 -1.83 -6.10
N GLY A 45 0.87 -2.35 -4.91
CA GLY A 45 1.59 -2.19 -3.65
C GLY A 45 0.77 -2.70 -2.47
N ALA A 46 1.41 -3.07 -1.37
CA ALA A 46 0.69 -3.49 -0.18
C ALA A 46 -0.18 -2.35 0.39
N VAL A 47 -1.34 -2.69 0.94
CA VAL A 47 -2.23 -1.76 1.63
C VAL A 47 -2.16 -2.03 3.12
N TYR A 48 -1.99 -0.98 3.91
CA TYR A 48 -1.87 -1.04 5.36
C TYR A 48 -3.10 -0.39 5.97
N TYR A 49 -3.66 -0.96 7.03
CA TYR A 49 -4.87 -0.42 7.65
C TYR A 49 -4.73 -0.33 9.17
N ASN A 50 -5.20 0.77 9.75
CA ASN A 50 -5.24 1.00 11.19
C ASN A 50 -6.71 1.08 11.64
N PHE A 51 -7.15 0.13 12.45
CA PHE A 51 -8.52 0.05 12.91
C PHE A 51 -8.87 1.16 13.91
N SER A 52 -7.95 1.56 14.79
CA SER A 52 -8.24 2.64 15.74
C SER A 52 -8.45 3.98 15.03
N GLN A 53 -7.73 4.22 13.93
CA GLN A 53 -7.87 5.41 13.10
C GLN A 53 -8.98 5.32 12.05
N ASP A 54 -9.48 4.11 11.74
CA ASP A 54 -10.42 3.85 10.65
C ASP A 54 -9.88 4.36 9.30
N ASP A 55 -8.59 4.09 9.03
CA ASP A 55 -7.92 4.65 7.87
C ASP A 55 -6.88 3.69 7.24
N ILE A 56 -6.70 3.85 5.93
CA ILE A 56 -5.59 3.23 5.21
C ILE A 56 -4.33 4.02 5.55
N VAL A 57 -3.35 3.34 6.13
CA VAL A 57 -2.06 3.95 6.48
C VAL A 57 -1.28 4.20 5.20
N PRO A 58 -0.84 5.44 4.95
CA PRO A 58 -0.03 5.77 3.79
C PRO A 58 1.25 4.94 3.76
N VAL A 59 1.58 4.40 2.60
CA VAL A 59 2.89 3.82 2.35
C VAL A 59 3.89 4.98 2.27
N TYR A 60 4.79 5.08 3.25
CA TYR A 60 5.77 6.15 3.25
C TYR A 60 6.96 5.82 2.36
N ASP A 61 7.54 6.84 1.75
CA ASP A 61 8.77 6.75 0.95
C ASP A 61 9.99 7.01 1.83
N LEU A 62 9.88 8.02 2.71
CA LEU A 62 10.95 8.48 3.58
C LEU A 62 10.46 8.56 5.03
N LYS A 63 11.37 8.32 5.96
CA LYS A 63 11.21 8.73 7.36
C LYS A 63 12.24 9.79 7.71
N PHE A 64 11.82 10.80 8.47
CA PHE A 64 12.63 11.91 8.92
C PHE A 64 12.76 11.85 10.44
N GLY A 65 13.97 11.99 10.97
CA GLY A 65 14.20 11.89 12.42
C GLY A 65 15.46 12.61 12.90
N THR A 66 15.61 12.73 14.21
CA THR A 66 16.84 13.19 14.87
C THR A 66 17.57 12.06 15.58
N TYR A 67 18.31 11.24 14.85
CA TYR A 67 18.98 10.06 15.39
C TYR A 67 20.30 10.47 16.05
N ASN A 68 20.50 10.12 17.33
CA ASN A 68 21.67 10.58 18.09
C ASN A 68 21.90 12.11 18.03
N ARG A 69 20.81 12.89 17.93
CA ARG A 69 20.81 14.37 17.76
C ARG A 69 21.24 14.88 16.37
N SER A 70 21.45 13.98 15.41
CA SER A 70 21.69 14.34 14.00
C SER A 70 20.37 14.29 13.24
N PRO A 71 19.97 15.37 12.56
CA PRO A 71 18.80 15.33 11.69
C PRO A 71 19.12 14.56 10.41
N GLU A 72 18.51 13.39 10.28
CA GLU A 72 18.70 12.48 9.17
C GLU A 72 17.35 12.03 8.59
N PHE A 73 17.38 11.53 7.35
CA PHE A 73 16.26 10.85 6.74
C PHE A 73 16.68 9.50 6.17
N TYR A 74 15.72 8.59 6.06
CA TYR A 74 15.93 7.21 5.66
C TYR A 74 14.84 6.83 4.67
N THR A 75 15.18 6.05 3.65
CA THR A 75 14.16 5.44 2.79
C THR A 75 13.42 4.34 3.53
N ASN A 76 12.17 4.06 3.13
CA ASN A 76 11.44 2.90 3.60
C ASN A 76 12.19 1.60 3.21
N PRO A 77 12.70 0.81 4.17
CA PRO A 77 13.51 -0.36 3.88
C PRO A 77 12.67 -1.60 3.48
N GLU A 78 11.36 -1.52 3.68
CA GLU A 78 10.42 -2.63 3.50
C GLU A 78 10.17 -2.95 2.02
N MET A 79 9.82 -4.22 1.75
CA MET A 79 9.22 -4.58 0.47
C MET A 79 7.72 -4.26 0.50
N LEU A 80 7.32 -3.33 -0.37
CA LEU A 80 5.97 -2.79 -0.45
C LEU A 80 5.30 -3.28 -1.74
N GLY A 81 5.18 -4.60 -1.88
CA GLY A 81 4.80 -5.27 -3.13
C GLY A 81 5.96 -6.08 -3.68
N THR A 82 6.28 -5.91 -4.97
CA THR A 82 7.39 -6.63 -5.64
C THR A 82 8.71 -5.86 -5.64
N ASP A 83 8.76 -4.66 -5.07
CA ASP A 83 9.97 -3.82 -5.05
C ASP A 83 10.12 -3.06 -3.72
N LYS A 84 11.30 -2.46 -3.53
CA LYS A 84 11.63 -1.55 -2.42
C LYS A 84 11.69 -0.11 -2.90
N VAL A 85 11.63 0.84 -1.98
CA VAL A 85 12.02 2.23 -2.29
C VAL A 85 13.49 2.23 -2.71
N LYS A 86 13.77 2.92 -3.81
CA LYS A 86 15.12 3.09 -4.35
C LYS A 86 15.46 4.56 -4.43
N ILE A 87 16.74 4.88 -4.30
CA ILE A 87 17.22 6.25 -4.28
C ILE A 87 18.55 6.35 -5.01
N TYR A 88 18.80 7.51 -5.59
CA TYR A 88 20.16 7.96 -5.91
C TYR A 88 20.30 9.44 -5.59
N ASN A 89 21.54 9.90 -5.48
CA ASN A 89 21.88 11.26 -5.15
C ASN A 89 22.62 11.95 -6.31
N VAL A 90 22.31 13.22 -6.52
CA VAL A 90 23.06 14.16 -7.36
C VAL A 90 23.62 15.23 -6.44
N GLU A 91 24.93 15.18 -6.20
CA GLU A 91 25.60 16.14 -5.32
C GLU A 91 25.77 17.51 -5.99
N ASN A 92 25.69 18.57 -5.18
CA ASN A 92 25.99 19.94 -5.58
C ASN A 92 25.17 20.47 -6.78
N ALA A 93 23.91 20.08 -6.90
CA ALA A 93 22.96 20.53 -7.90
C ALA A 93 21.81 21.33 -7.26
N ALA A 94 21.26 22.31 -7.99
CA ALA A 94 19.98 22.88 -7.61
C ALA A 94 18.84 21.92 -7.98
N LEU A 95 17.75 21.92 -7.22
CA LEU A 95 16.58 21.07 -7.51
C LEU A 95 16.09 21.23 -8.96
N ALA A 96 16.04 22.46 -9.46
CA ALA A 96 15.64 22.78 -10.83
C ALA A 96 16.55 22.19 -11.92
N ASP A 97 17.85 22.00 -11.62
CA ASP A 97 18.85 21.53 -12.60
C ASP A 97 18.79 20.01 -12.83
N VAL A 98 18.16 19.26 -11.92
CA VAL A 98 17.92 17.81 -12.08
C VAL A 98 16.63 17.61 -12.86
N ASP A 99 16.69 17.65 -14.19
CA ASP A 99 15.52 17.64 -15.07
C ASP A 99 15.18 16.28 -15.68
N SER A 100 15.98 15.26 -15.39
CA SER A 100 15.89 13.92 -15.97
C SER A 100 16.15 12.84 -14.92
N VAL A 101 15.70 11.62 -15.22
CA VAL A 101 15.86 10.45 -14.36
C VAL A 101 16.87 9.48 -14.98
N ASP A 102 17.87 9.09 -14.19
CA ASP A 102 18.77 7.99 -14.53
C ASP A 102 18.27 6.69 -13.90
N GLU A 103 17.50 5.91 -14.67
CA GLU A 103 16.93 4.66 -14.16
C GLU A 103 17.99 3.61 -13.79
N ALA A 104 19.20 3.69 -14.34
CA ALA A 104 20.28 2.77 -14.01
C ALA A 104 20.98 3.14 -12.68
N ALA A 105 20.80 4.36 -12.19
CA ALA A 105 21.40 4.83 -10.94
C ALA A 105 20.62 4.41 -9.69
N PHE A 106 19.34 4.01 -9.84
CA PHE A 106 18.52 3.58 -8.70
C PHE A 106 19.10 2.35 -8.01
N ALA A 107 19.36 2.50 -6.71
CA ALA A 107 19.73 1.40 -5.83
C ALA A 107 18.80 1.36 -4.61
N VAL A 108 18.64 0.17 -4.02
CA VAL A 108 18.07 0.05 -2.68
C VAL A 108 19.09 0.67 -1.73
N ASP A 109 18.63 1.55 -0.84
CA ASP A 109 19.51 2.07 0.21
C ASP A 109 19.78 0.93 1.22
N VAL A 110 20.92 0.26 1.05
CA VAL A 110 21.36 -0.85 1.91
C VAL A 110 22.11 -0.38 3.14
N ASP A 111 22.65 0.84 3.08
CA ASP A 111 23.07 1.59 4.25
C ASP A 111 21.89 2.48 4.58
N SER A 112 21.29 2.32 5.73
CA SER A 112 20.29 3.24 6.26
C SER A 112 20.82 4.70 6.42
N SER A 113 21.87 5.15 5.74
CA SER A 113 22.55 6.42 6.02
C SER A 113 23.15 7.16 4.81
N ILE A 114 23.29 6.59 3.61
CA ILE A 114 24.10 7.23 2.55
C ILE A 114 23.57 8.63 2.16
N ALA A 115 22.25 8.85 2.29
CA ALA A 115 21.60 10.10 1.92
C ALA A 115 21.26 11.02 3.12
N GLY A 116 20.97 10.42 4.28
CA GLY A 116 20.39 11.10 5.44
C GLY A 116 21.35 11.95 6.26
N ASP A 117 22.63 11.59 6.33
CA ASP A 117 23.64 12.37 7.08
C ASP A 117 24.34 13.42 6.21
N SER A 118 24.21 13.27 4.88
CA SER A 118 24.99 13.99 3.89
C SER A 118 24.29 15.24 3.37
N TRP A 119 23.03 15.52 3.77
CA TRP A 119 22.25 16.66 3.26
C TRP A 119 22.68 18.01 3.83
N TYR A 120 23.48 18.06 4.91
CA TYR A 120 23.89 19.32 5.54
C TYR A 120 25.39 19.47 5.75
N ASN A 121 25.82 20.71 5.97
CA ASN A 121 27.10 21.07 6.57
C ASN A 121 26.88 21.45 8.05
N TYR A 122 27.77 20.99 8.92
CA TYR A 122 27.80 21.35 10.34
C TYR A 122 28.90 22.37 10.63
N ASP A 123 28.55 23.52 11.19
CA ASP A 123 29.54 24.47 11.72
C ASP A 123 29.82 24.18 13.20
N PHE A 124 31.05 23.75 13.51
CA PHE A 124 31.47 23.41 14.88
C PHE A 124 31.67 24.63 15.80
N GLN A 125 31.77 25.85 15.27
CA GLN A 125 31.92 27.07 16.07
C GLN A 125 30.57 27.58 16.54
N THR A 126 29.57 27.57 15.66
CA THR A 126 28.23 28.09 15.93
C THR A 126 27.23 26.99 16.29
N HIS A 127 27.59 25.72 16.06
CA HIS A 127 26.71 24.56 16.18
C HIS A 127 25.43 24.69 15.32
N THR A 128 25.56 25.31 14.14
CA THR A 128 24.45 25.52 13.20
C THR A 128 24.56 24.61 11.98
N LEU A 129 23.41 24.21 11.44
CA LEU A 129 23.33 23.44 10.20
C LEU A 129 23.07 24.37 9.01
N SER A 130 23.61 24.00 7.85
CA SER A 130 23.23 24.60 6.56
C SER A 130 22.98 23.50 5.54
N ALA A 131 21.88 23.59 4.79
CA ALA A 131 21.57 22.62 3.76
C ALA A 131 22.64 22.65 2.65
N LYS A 132 23.06 21.48 2.20
CA LYS A 132 23.84 21.29 0.98
C LYS A 132 22.90 21.31 -0.22
N SER A 133 23.47 21.57 -1.39
CA SER A 133 22.77 21.48 -2.67
C SER A 133 22.72 20.03 -3.17
N ASN A 134 22.28 19.10 -2.32
CA ASN A 134 22.14 17.71 -2.70
C ASN A 134 20.70 17.44 -3.12
N VAL A 135 20.53 16.90 -4.34
CA VAL A 135 19.22 16.49 -4.85
C VAL A 135 19.16 14.97 -4.80
N TYR A 136 18.07 14.46 -4.24
CA TYR A 136 17.82 13.04 -4.11
C TYR A 136 16.68 12.68 -5.04
N VAL A 137 16.86 11.64 -5.84
CA VAL A 137 15.81 11.10 -6.70
C VAL A 137 15.38 9.77 -6.15
N VAL A 138 14.12 9.67 -5.79
CA VAL A 138 13.49 8.52 -5.15
C VAL A 138 12.52 7.88 -6.13
N LYS A 139 12.56 6.56 -6.22
CA LYS A 139 11.53 5.73 -6.83
C LYS A 139 10.81 5.00 -5.72
N SER A 140 9.53 5.30 -5.54
CA SER A 140 8.67 4.57 -4.61
C SER A 140 8.59 3.11 -5.04
N ALA A 141 8.24 2.24 -4.10
CA ALA A 141 8.02 0.83 -4.41
C ALA A 141 6.83 0.60 -5.38
N THR A 142 5.93 1.57 -5.51
CA THR A 142 4.80 1.58 -6.45
C THR A 142 5.18 2.17 -7.82
N GLY A 143 6.43 2.61 -8.00
CA GLY A 143 6.98 3.08 -9.27
C GLY A 143 6.90 4.59 -9.52
N SER A 144 6.28 5.36 -8.63
CA SER A 144 6.30 6.82 -8.69
C SER A 144 7.72 7.34 -8.47
N ILE A 145 8.13 8.35 -9.24
CA ILE A 145 9.47 8.94 -9.12
C ILE A 145 9.34 10.40 -8.68
N VAL A 146 10.17 10.80 -7.72
CA VAL A 146 10.21 12.15 -7.16
C VAL A 146 11.65 12.58 -7.00
N LYS A 147 11.94 13.84 -7.30
CA LYS A 147 13.18 14.48 -6.85
C LYS A 147 12.87 15.37 -5.66
N PHE A 148 13.75 15.40 -4.67
CA PHE A 148 13.62 16.31 -3.55
C PHE A 148 14.98 16.81 -3.06
N GLN A 149 14.93 17.90 -2.31
CA GLN A 149 16.05 18.48 -1.60
C GLN A 149 15.57 18.92 -0.22
N VAL A 150 16.37 18.65 0.81
CA VAL A 150 16.18 19.29 2.13
C VAL A 150 16.67 20.73 2.00
N ALA A 151 15.74 21.68 1.94
CA ALA A 151 16.04 23.10 1.75
C ALA A 151 16.49 23.77 3.06
N ASN A 152 15.96 23.32 4.20
CA ASN A 152 16.28 23.88 5.51
C ASN A 152 15.98 22.88 6.65
N TYR A 153 16.57 23.11 7.82
CA TYR A 153 16.19 22.48 9.08
C TYR A 153 16.16 23.49 10.22
N ASN A 154 15.01 23.62 10.86
CA ASN A 154 14.85 24.42 12.08
C ASN A 154 15.16 23.53 13.29
N SER A 155 16.32 23.72 13.91
CA SER A 155 16.74 22.95 15.09
C SER A 155 15.93 23.24 16.35
N THR A 156 15.27 24.39 16.43
CA THR A 156 14.43 24.76 17.59
C THR A 156 13.09 24.04 17.55
N GLU A 157 12.51 23.91 16.35
CA GLU A 157 11.24 23.22 16.12
C GLU A 157 11.42 21.74 15.74
N ALA A 158 12.65 21.28 15.57
CA ALA A 158 13.01 19.98 15.00
C ALA A 158 12.21 19.72 13.71
N LYS A 159 12.39 20.56 12.69
CA LYS A 159 11.53 20.54 11.50
C LYS A 159 12.33 20.75 10.21
N TYR A 160 12.14 19.86 9.26
CA TYR A 160 12.68 19.96 7.91
C TYR A 160 11.77 20.82 7.03
N THR A 161 12.37 21.57 6.12
CA THR A 161 11.66 22.11 4.95
C THR A 161 12.19 21.38 3.73
N VAL A 162 11.30 20.65 3.04
CA VAL A 162 11.62 19.82 1.89
C VAL A 162 11.00 20.44 0.64
N ALA A 163 11.83 20.67 -0.39
CA ALA A 163 11.38 21.04 -1.72
C ALA A 163 11.42 19.82 -2.62
N TYR A 164 10.38 19.58 -3.43
CA TYR A 164 10.27 18.39 -4.27
C TYR A 164 9.49 18.63 -5.57
N ALA A 165 9.65 17.73 -6.53
CA ALA A 165 8.88 17.70 -7.77
C ALA A 165 8.66 16.25 -8.22
N THR A 166 7.48 15.96 -8.77
CA THR A 166 7.08 14.61 -9.18
C THR A 166 7.36 14.37 -10.67
N TRP A 167 7.77 13.16 -11.02
CA TRP A 167 8.07 12.76 -12.39
C TRP A 167 6.79 12.32 -13.11
N ASP A 168 6.52 12.92 -14.26
CA ASP A 168 5.50 12.45 -15.19
C ASP A 168 6.16 11.55 -16.25
N ALA A 169 5.88 10.26 -16.18
CA ALA A 169 6.42 9.27 -17.11
C ALA A 169 5.97 9.47 -18.56
N ALA A 170 4.79 10.07 -18.79
CA ALA A 170 4.25 10.30 -20.14
C ALA A 170 4.97 11.46 -20.83
N SER A 171 5.17 12.58 -20.13
CA SER A 171 5.90 13.73 -20.66
C SER A 171 7.42 13.61 -20.47
N LYS A 172 7.89 12.67 -19.65
CA LYS A 172 9.28 12.52 -19.22
C LYS A 172 9.84 13.82 -18.67
N SER A 173 9.10 14.44 -17.76
CA SER A 173 9.46 15.71 -17.15
C SER A 173 9.02 15.76 -15.69
N PHE A 174 9.71 16.59 -14.90
CA PHE A 174 9.27 16.89 -13.54
C PHE A 174 8.18 17.97 -13.53
N SER A 175 7.27 17.88 -12.56
CA SER A 175 6.30 18.92 -12.25
C SER A 175 6.97 20.24 -11.83
N GLY A 176 6.15 21.26 -11.58
CA GLY A 176 6.59 22.42 -10.80
C GLY A 176 7.02 22.00 -9.39
N GLU A 177 7.90 22.80 -8.79
CA GLU A 177 8.40 22.58 -7.43
C GLU A 177 7.30 22.83 -6.39
N LEU A 178 7.26 21.95 -5.40
CA LEU A 178 6.40 22.00 -4.22
C LEU A 178 7.28 22.07 -2.97
N THR A 179 6.73 22.60 -1.88
CA THR A 179 7.42 22.67 -0.59
C THR A 179 6.53 22.12 0.51
N VAL A 180 7.12 21.38 1.44
CA VAL A 180 6.46 20.85 2.62
C VAL A 180 7.37 20.99 3.84
N ASP A 181 6.76 21.30 4.99
CA ASP A 181 7.44 21.24 6.28
C ASP A 181 7.15 19.87 6.93
N VAL A 182 8.21 19.14 7.28
CA VAL A 182 8.13 17.80 7.88
C VAL A 182 8.75 17.86 9.28
N PRO A 183 7.99 17.61 10.36
CA PRO A 183 8.56 17.41 11.69
C PRO A 183 9.62 16.31 11.66
N ALA A 184 10.72 16.51 12.38
CA ALA A 184 11.67 15.45 12.62
C ALA A 184 11.09 14.55 13.71
N GLY A 185 10.98 13.26 13.41
CA GLY A 185 10.71 12.27 14.43
C GLY A 185 11.78 12.29 15.53
N SER A 186 11.39 11.89 16.74
CA SER A 186 12.32 11.64 17.83
C SER A 186 12.75 10.17 17.86
N ASP A 187 13.69 9.83 18.74
CA ASP A 187 14.08 8.42 18.99
C ASP A 187 12.89 7.54 19.45
N THR A 188 11.76 8.14 19.87
CA THR A 188 10.56 7.46 20.35
C THR A 188 9.30 7.71 19.51
N GLU A 189 9.35 8.62 18.55
CA GLU A 189 8.21 8.99 17.70
C GLU A 189 8.71 9.24 16.27
N GLU A 190 8.57 8.26 15.39
CA GLU A 190 9.02 8.39 14.00
C GLU A 190 8.05 9.24 13.18
N THR A 191 8.60 10.08 12.30
CA THR A 191 7.82 10.84 11.32
C THR A 191 8.04 10.28 9.92
N PHE A 192 6.93 9.98 9.25
CA PHE A 192 6.92 9.33 7.94
C PHE A 192 6.34 10.28 6.90
N PHE A 193 6.85 10.19 5.67
CA PHE A 193 6.43 11.01 4.56
C PHE A 193 6.20 10.18 3.30
N SER A 194 5.01 10.30 2.73
CA SER A 194 4.65 9.80 1.40
C SER A 194 4.63 10.98 0.44
N PHE A 195 5.40 10.93 -0.64
CA PHE A 195 5.32 11.98 -1.67
C PHE A 195 4.03 11.89 -2.48
N ALA A 196 3.43 10.70 -2.58
CA ALA A 196 2.17 10.50 -3.28
C ALA A 196 1.00 11.15 -2.55
N ASP A 197 0.99 11.06 -1.22
CA ASP A 197 -0.13 11.52 -0.39
C ASP A 197 0.12 12.90 0.23
N GLY A 198 1.39 13.32 0.34
CA GLY A 198 1.78 14.59 0.96
C GLY A 198 1.48 14.66 2.47
N VAL A 199 1.30 13.50 3.11
CA VAL A 199 0.90 13.39 4.52
C VAL A 199 2.12 13.11 5.43
N VAL A 200 2.03 13.62 6.66
CA VAL A 200 2.94 13.40 7.78
C VAL A 200 2.15 12.73 8.92
N ALA A 201 2.69 11.62 9.46
CA ALA A 201 2.26 10.86 10.66
C ALA A 201 1.15 9.78 10.51
N PRO A 202 1.05 8.79 11.45
CA PRO A 202 2.09 7.90 12.00
C PRO A 202 2.07 6.49 11.34
N ALA A 203 3.20 5.77 11.32
CA ALA A 203 3.31 4.44 10.67
C ALA A 203 2.80 3.24 11.51
N LYS A 204 1.81 3.43 12.38
CA LYS A 204 1.21 2.30 13.08
C LYS A 204 0.06 1.75 12.25
N TRP A 205 0.22 0.52 11.78
CA TRP A 205 -0.78 -0.25 11.06
C TRP A 205 -1.08 -1.54 11.83
N ASP A 206 -2.28 -2.08 11.68
CA ASP A 206 -2.68 -3.32 12.34
C ASP A 206 -2.60 -4.52 11.38
N ILE A 207 -3.07 -4.33 10.14
CA ILE A 207 -3.04 -5.35 9.08
C ILE A 207 -2.39 -4.84 7.80
N LYS A 208 -1.71 -5.75 7.09
CA LYS A 208 -1.12 -5.55 5.76
C LYS A 208 -1.79 -6.49 4.76
N LEU A 209 -2.51 -5.93 3.80
CA LEU A 209 -3.07 -6.64 2.66
C LEU A 209 -2.04 -6.63 1.52
N CYS A 210 -1.58 -7.80 1.09
CA CYS A 210 -0.47 -7.90 0.14
C CYS A 210 -0.50 -9.19 -0.70
N ILE A 211 0.47 -9.32 -1.60
CA ILE A 211 0.74 -10.57 -2.31
C ILE A 211 1.94 -11.25 -1.64
N ILE A 212 1.80 -12.54 -1.30
CA ILE A 212 2.90 -13.38 -0.82
C ILE A 212 3.20 -14.50 -1.82
N GLU A 213 4.45 -14.95 -1.86
CA GLU A 213 4.81 -16.18 -2.55
C GLU A 213 4.63 -17.37 -1.61
N THR A 214 3.87 -18.37 -2.05
CA THR A 214 3.66 -19.62 -1.32
C THR A 214 4.02 -20.79 -2.22
N PHE A 215 4.88 -21.68 -1.72
CA PHE A 215 5.18 -22.93 -2.41
C PHE A 215 3.96 -23.85 -2.34
N VAL A 216 3.48 -24.31 -3.49
CA VAL A 216 2.36 -25.27 -3.59
C VAL A 216 2.94 -26.66 -3.87
N PRO A 217 3.04 -27.55 -2.86
CA PRO A 217 3.70 -28.85 -3.03
C PRO A 217 3.08 -29.70 -4.13
N GLU A 218 1.76 -29.66 -4.28
CA GLU A 218 1.01 -30.42 -5.29
C GLU A 218 1.33 -29.95 -6.71
N ALA A 219 1.65 -28.66 -6.88
CA ALA A 219 2.00 -28.07 -8.17
C ALA A 219 3.52 -28.11 -8.44
N GLY A 220 4.35 -28.19 -7.40
CA GLY A 220 5.81 -28.25 -7.50
C GLY A 220 6.48 -26.91 -7.79
N PHE A 221 5.77 -25.79 -7.64
CA PHE A 221 6.30 -24.44 -7.81
C PHE A 221 5.64 -23.44 -6.86
N SER A 222 6.26 -22.26 -6.70
CA SER A 222 5.69 -21.15 -5.93
C SER A 222 4.66 -20.38 -6.73
N MET A 223 3.55 -20.04 -6.07
CA MET A 223 2.49 -19.20 -6.60
C MET A 223 2.34 -17.95 -5.75
N SER A 224 1.91 -16.87 -6.39
CA SER A 224 1.60 -15.62 -5.70
C SER A 224 0.13 -15.62 -5.26
N PHE A 225 -0.12 -15.46 -3.97
CA PHE A 225 -1.47 -15.41 -3.40
C PHE A 225 -1.74 -14.10 -2.66
N PRO A 226 -2.99 -13.59 -2.72
CA PRO A 226 -3.41 -12.50 -1.86
C PRO A 226 -3.46 -12.96 -0.40
N ALA A 227 -2.84 -12.20 0.48
CA ALA A 227 -2.76 -12.52 1.90
C ALA A 227 -2.93 -11.28 2.77
N ILE A 228 -3.32 -11.52 4.03
CA ILE A 228 -3.38 -10.51 5.08
C ILE A 228 -2.45 -10.91 6.21
N LEU A 229 -1.53 -10.01 6.56
CA LEU A 229 -0.53 -10.22 7.61
C LEU A 229 -0.81 -9.26 8.77
N LEU A 230 -0.53 -9.69 10.00
CA LEU A 230 -0.61 -8.88 11.20
C LEU A 230 0.69 -8.09 11.43
N ASN A 231 0.59 -6.89 12.02
CA ASN A 231 1.76 -6.16 12.50
C ASN A 231 2.28 -6.72 13.83
N SER A 232 2.70 -7.98 13.81
CA SER A 232 3.08 -8.70 15.03
C SER A 232 4.32 -8.14 15.72
N GLU A 233 5.18 -7.40 15.02
CA GLU A 233 6.31 -6.69 15.62
C GLU A 233 5.86 -5.53 16.51
N GLU A 234 4.72 -4.91 16.20
CA GLU A 234 4.06 -3.88 17.03
C GLU A 234 3.03 -4.48 18.02
N GLY A 235 3.06 -5.79 18.24
CA GLY A 235 2.23 -6.46 19.24
C GLY A 235 0.81 -6.81 18.78
N VAL A 236 0.50 -6.72 17.49
CA VAL A 236 -0.79 -7.15 16.95
C VAL A 236 -0.91 -8.66 17.00
N LEU A 237 -2.02 -9.12 17.55
CA LEU A 237 -2.35 -10.55 17.69
C LEU A 237 -3.68 -10.83 17.00
N GLY A 238 -3.89 -12.05 16.53
CA GLY A 238 -5.16 -12.45 15.96
C GLY A 238 -5.55 -13.89 16.26
N ALA A 239 -6.83 -14.19 16.04
CA ALA A 239 -7.41 -15.52 16.07
C ALA A 239 -8.45 -15.66 14.96
N VAL A 240 -8.59 -16.85 14.40
CA VAL A 240 -9.69 -17.20 13.50
C VAL A 240 -10.83 -17.83 14.29
N VAL A 241 -12.06 -17.45 13.97
CA VAL A 241 -13.31 -17.99 14.52
C VAL A 241 -14.03 -18.74 13.40
N THR A 242 -14.14 -20.05 13.54
CA THR A 242 -14.66 -20.95 12.48
C THR A 242 -16.03 -21.55 12.80
N ASP A 243 -16.56 -21.29 14.00
CA ASP A 243 -17.76 -21.94 14.54
C ASP A 243 -18.92 -20.95 14.81
N GLN A 244 -18.76 -19.69 14.41
CA GLN A 244 -19.73 -18.62 14.61
C GLN A 244 -19.80 -17.72 13.38
N GLU A 245 -21.02 -17.26 13.07
CA GLU A 245 -21.27 -16.23 12.07
C GLU A 245 -20.75 -14.87 12.57
N PHE A 246 -20.33 -13.98 11.65
CA PHE A 246 -19.73 -12.68 11.98
C PHE A 246 -20.53 -11.85 12.99
N ALA A 247 -21.86 -11.78 12.82
CA ALA A 247 -22.74 -11.04 13.72
C ALA A 247 -22.80 -11.63 15.15
N ALA A 248 -22.57 -12.94 15.31
CA ALA A 248 -22.64 -13.63 16.59
C ALA A 248 -21.32 -13.61 17.39
N VAL A 249 -20.21 -13.27 16.75
CA VAL A 249 -18.89 -13.26 17.39
C VAL A 249 -18.82 -12.15 18.44
N ASP A 250 -18.66 -12.56 19.70
CA ASP A 250 -18.22 -11.71 20.80
C ASP A 250 -16.68 -11.71 20.86
N LYS A 251 -16.08 -10.64 20.34
CA LYS A 251 -14.63 -10.48 20.24
C LYS A 251 -13.91 -10.44 21.60
N GLU A 252 -14.60 -10.04 22.67
CA GLU A 252 -14.03 -10.02 24.02
C GLU A 252 -13.92 -11.44 24.60
N ALA A 253 -14.79 -12.35 24.18
CA ALA A 253 -14.79 -13.75 24.62
C ALA A 253 -13.74 -14.62 23.91
N ILE A 254 -13.18 -14.16 22.79
CA ILE A 254 -12.19 -14.93 22.03
C ILE A 254 -10.86 -15.02 22.79
N THR A 255 -10.28 -16.21 22.83
CA THR A 255 -9.00 -16.50 23.48
C THR A 255 -8.04 -17.12 22.47
N GLY A 256 -6.75 -17.23 22.83
CA GLY A 256 -5.75 -17.83 21.95
C GLY A 256 -5.29 -16.93 20.80
N LEU A 257 -5.38 -15.61 20.97
CA LEU A 257 -4.81 -14.66 20.02
C LEU A 257 -3.30 -14.87 19.95
N GLN A 258 -2.76 -14.85 18.73
CA GLN A 258 -1.35 -15.13 18.46
C GLN A 258 -0.78 -14.16 17.44
N ALA A 259 0.54 -13.98 17.50
CA ALA A 259 1.30 -13.26 16.50
C ALA A 259 1.49 -14.15 15.25
N ASP A 260 1.62 -13.51 14.10
CA ASP A 260 2.11 -14.16 12.89
C ASP A 260 3.58 -14.59 13.05
N THR A 261 3.94 -15.66 12.37
CA THR A 261 5.31 -16.19 12.31
C THR A 261 5.66 -16.54 10.87
N PRO A 262 6.94 -16.72 10.53
CA PRO A 262 7.34 -17.12 9.18
C PRO A 262 6.75 -18.45 8.69
N LYS A 263 6.16 -19.26 9.58
CA LYS A 263 5.60 -20.58 9.27
C LYS A 263 4.09 -20.68 9.49
N ALA A 264 3.49 -19.68 10.13
CA ALA A 264 2.08 -19.69 10.50
C ALA A 264 1.59 -18.25 10.57
N MET A 265 0.63 -17.93 9.70
CA MET A 265 -0.09 -16.66 9.70
C MET A 265 -1.49 -16.92 10.25
N THR A 266 -2.04 -15.97 11.01
CA THR A 266 -3.41 -16.08 11.53
C THR A 266 -4.44 -16.02 10.40
N ILE A 267 -4.25 -15.09 9.46
CA ILE A 267 -5.12 -14.90 8.29
C ILE A 267 -4.41 -15.43 7.04
N GLY A 268 -3.23 -14.89 6.73
CA GLY A 268 -2.39 -15.36 5.64
C GLY A 268 -3.14 -15.44 4.31
N ALA A 269 -2.90 -16.50 3.54
CA ALA A 269 -3.63 -16.81 2.31
C ALA A 269 -4.81 -17.79 2.54
N ASP A 270 -5.17 -18.08 3.79
CA ASP A 270 -6.18 -19.10 4.10
C ASP A 270 -7.62 -18.56 4.01
N TRP A 271 -7.79 -17.25 3.84
CA TRP A 271 -9.08 -16.57 3.84
C TRP A 271 -9.98 -16.88 2.63
N PHE A 272 -9.46 -17.52 1.58
CA PHE A 272 -10.20 -17.79 0.36
C PHE A 272 -10.15 -19.25 -0.08
N ASP A 273 -11.12 -19.63 -0.91
CA ASP A 273 -11.08 -20.81 -1.77
C ASP A 273 -10.76 -20.40 -3.21
N TYR A 274 -9.97 -21.21 -3.90
CA TYR A 274 -9.62 -20.98 -5.30
C TYR A 274 -10.48 -21.85 -6.23
N ASP A 275 -11.27 -21.22 -7.10
CA ASP A 275 -11.99 -21.93 -8.17
C ASP A 275 -11.08 -22.11 -9.39
N SER A 276 -10.61 -23.36 -9.57
CA SER A 276 -9.77 -23.73 -10.70
C SER A 276 -10.43 -23.63 -12.09
N ASN A 277 -11.77 -23.58 -12.18
CA ASN A 277 -12.47 -23.46 -13.47
C ASN A 277 -12.54 -22.00 -13.93
N THR A 278 -12.81 -21.09 -13.00
CA THR A 278 -12.95 -19.65 -13.29
C THR A 278 -11.69 -18.85 -12.97
N HIS A 279 -10.69 -19.50 -12.35
CA HIS A 279 -9.47 -18.89 -11.80
C HIS A 279 -9.76 -17.73 -10.85
N ARG A 280 -10.85 -17.82 -10.09
CA ARG A 280 -11.26 -16.81 -9.10
C ARG A 280 -10.94 -17.24 -7.68
N VAL A 281 -10.64 -16.26 -6.84
CA VAL A 281 -10.64 -16.44 -5.38
C VAL A 281 -12.02 -16.08 -4.83
N ILE A 282 -12.52 -16.90 -3.93
CA ILE A 282 -13.84 -16.74 -3.31
C ILE A 282 -13.58 -16.60 -1.82
N SER A 283 -14.00 -15.48 -1.22
CA SER A 283 -13.82 -15.29 0.22
C SER A 283 -14.54 -16.40 0.98
N LYS A 284 -13.90 -16.92 2.02
CA LYS A 284 -14.55 -17.81 2.98
C LYS A 284 -15.29 -16.95 4.01
N GLU A 285 -16.39 -17.47 4.50
CA GLU A 285 -17.15 -16.90 5.63
C GLU A 285 -16.40 -17.17 6.95
N LEU A 286 -15.21 -16.57 7.09
CA LEU A 286 -14.36 -16.66 8.27
C LEU A 286 -14.33 -15.33 8.98
N THR A 287 -14.59 -15.35 10.28
CA THR A 287 -14.39 -14.18 11.15
C THR A 287 -13.03 -14.27 11.82
N TYR A 288 -12.34 -13.14 11.90
CA TYR A 288 -11.09 -13.01 12.63
C TYR A 288 -11.30 -12.03 13.78
N VAL A 289 -10.68 -12.30 14.92
CA VAL A 289 -10.56 -11.33 16.00
C VAL A 289 -9.13 -10.88 16.09
N ILE A 290 -8.92 -9.56 16.01
CA ILE A 290 -7.61 -8.92 15.98
C ILE A 290 -7.52 -8.03 17.21
N GLN A 291 -6.46 -8.19 18.01
CA GLN A 291 -6.07 -7.21 19.00
C GLN A 291 -5.08 -6.24 18.35
N THR A 292 -5.47 -4.97 18.26
CA THR A 292 -4.76 -3.91 17.53
C THR A 292 -3.53 -3.42 18.30
N THR A 293 -2.77 -2.54 17.66
CA THR A 293 -1.67 -1.78 18.26
C THR A 293 -2.08 -0.88 19.44
N SER A 294 -3.39 -0.61 19.61
CA SER A 294 -3.97 0.12 20.75
C SER A 294 -4.53 -0.80 21.84
N GLU A 295 -4.33 -2.12 21.71
CA GLU A 295 -4.89 -3.17 22.56
C GLU A 295 -6.43 -3.32 22.49
N GLU A 296 -7.10 -2.59 21.59
CA GLU A 296 -8.52 -2.79 21.29
C GLU A 296 -8.73 -4.08 20.48
N ARG A 297 -9.87 -4.74 20.66
CA ARG A 297 -10.23 -5.92 19.87
C ARG A 297 -11.22 -5.56 18.79
N VAL A 298 -10.97 -6.05 17.59
CA VAL A 298 -11.82 -5.86 16.42
C VAL A 298 -12.20 -7.22 15.87
N LYS A 299 -13.48 -7.44 15.54
CA LYS A 299 -13.83 -8.56 14.65
C LYS A 299 -13.79 -8.08 13.19
N PHE A 300 -13.24 -8.89 12.31
CA PHE A 300 -12.89 -8.56 10.94
C PHE A 300 -13.32 -9.70 10.01
N HIS A 301 -13.92 -9.35 8.87
CA HIS A 301 -14.40 -10.31 7.88
C HIS A 301 -14.14 -9.79 6.46
N ILE A 302 -13.54 -10.61 5.62
CA ILE A 302 -13.25 -10.27 4.22
C ILE A 302 -14.46 -10.64 3.39
N THR A 303 -14.98 -9.70 2.64
CA THR A 303 -16.20 -9.90 1.84
C THR A 303 -15.91 -10.05 0.35
N ASN A 304 -14.81 -9.46 -0.15
CA ASN A 304 -14.48 -9.53 -1.59
C ASN A 304 -12.99 -9.26 -1.88
N TYR A 305 -12.56 -9.57 -3.12
CA TYR A 305 -11.22 -9.29 -3.67
C TYR A 305 -11.25 -8.67 -5.08
N TYR A 306 -12.44 -8.39 -5.58
CA TYR A 306 -12.66 -7.82 -6.90
C TYR A 306 -13.39 -6.47 -6.78
N ASN A 307 -13.00 -5.50 -7.60
CA ASN A 307 -13.77 -4.27 -7.74
C ASN A 307 -15.07 -4.49 -8.55
N GLU A 308 -15.87 -3.44 -8.73
CA GLU A 308 -17.14 -3.49 -9.46
C GLU A 308 -17.00 -3.94 -10.92
N ASP A 309 -15.83 -3.70 -11.53
CA ASP A 309 -15.52 -4.12 -12.89
C ASP A 309 -15.07 -5.59 -12.98
N GLY A 310 -14.89 -6.26 -11.84
CA GLY A 310 -14.41 -7.63 -11.76
C GLY A 310 -12.88 -7.75 -11.84
N VAL A 311 -12.14 -6.65 -11.64
CA VAL A 311 -10.67 -6.66 -11.57
C VAL A 311 -10.25 -7.12 -10.18
N SER A 312 -9.42 -8.16 -10.12
CA SER A 312 -8.86 -8.71 -8.88
C SER A 312 -7.80 -7.80 -8.26
N GLY A 313 -7.63 -7.85 -6.95
CA GLY A 313 -6.62 -7.06 -6.23
C GLY A 313 -7.22 -6.05 -5.26
N PHE A 314 -8.53 -5.89 -5.26
CA PHE A 314 -9.24 -4.89 -4.48
C PHE A 314 -9.98 -5.61 -3.36
N PHE A 315 -9.40 -5.61 -2.15
CA PHE A 315 -10.07 -6.19 -1.00
C PHE A 315 -11.28 -5.35 -0.62
N SER A 316 -12.36 -6.03 -0.25
CA SER A 316 -13.45 -5.48 0.53
C SER A 316 -13.55 -6.24 1.84
N PHE A 317 -13.73 -5.53 2.93
CA PHE A 317 -13.91 -6.14 4.25
C PHE A 317 -14.85 -5.31 5.10
N GLU A 318 -15.41 -5.95 6.11
CA GLU A 318 -16.22 -5.34 7.15
C GLU A 318 -15.61 -5.64 8.53
N TYR A 319 -15.87 -4.77 9.50
CA TYR A 319 -15.33 -4.93 10.85
C TYR A 319 -16.19 -4.26 11.93
N GLU A 320 -15.98 -4.64 13.20
CA GLU A 320 -16.60 -4.01 14.37
C GLU A 320 -15.57 -3.85 15.49
N LYS A 321 -15.43 -2.62 16.02
CA LYS A 321 -14.56 -2.26 17.15
C LYS A 321 -15.22 -2.51 18.50
#